data_AF-A0A1Y5FAF3-F1
#
_entry.id   AF-A0A1Y5FAF3-F1
#
_cell.length_a   1.000
_cell.length_b   1.000
_cell.length_c   1.000
_cell.angle_alpha   90.00
_cell.angle_beta   90.00
_cell.angle_gamma   90.00
#
_symmetry.space_group_name_H-M   'P 1'
#
loop_
_entity.id
_entity.type
_entity.pdbx_description
1 polymer ?
#
loop_
_entity_poly.entity_id
_entity_poly.type
_entity_poly.pdbx_seq_one_letter_code
_entity_poly.pdbx_strand_id
1 'polypeptide(L)'
;MKKLIIGTMLLATSMSIFADIDLRNGFNGKPAKSYLRTLKAGQRVSIDLGRSQYVEELLIFAEGRQSRFSFGKVYADGQEISTLGVPGFDPDYPVVVRGNVRRLEVVASANSKFKILDFKVFTTRKNYNSYHRVPMSQRANFSLDNWGKHTLDAVYELYYIMRDQGLISQDDFLTYIQPIKRAAVRTQASDNARAADSLKTYRKARELADALVDAQPIFDKVMSTLDRNLDSLAIDLMTIKEDISEKYDIDLEDE
;
A
#
# COMPACT_ATOMS: atom_id res chain seq x y z
N MET A 1 -3.08 -52.76 -25.51
CA MET A 1 -3.95 -51.57 -25.58
C MET A 1 -4.19 -51.08 -24.15
N LYS A 2 -3.57 -49.98 -23.72
CA LYS A 2 -4.21 -48.66 -23.44
C LYS A 2 -5.35 -48.80 -22.40
N LYS A 3 -5.33 -48.16 -21.21
CA LYS A 3 -4.91 -46.79 -20.88
C LYS A 3 -4.51 -46.65 -19.40
N LEU A 4 -3.40 -45.92 -19.18
CA LEU A 4 -3.02 -45.27 -17.93
C LEU A 4 -4.02 -44.12 -17.66
N ILE A 5 -4.59 -44.04 -16.46
CA ILE A 5 -5.30 -42.83 -16.01
C ILE A 5 -4.30 -42.01 -15.22
N ILE A 6 -3.75 -41.00 -15.88
CA ILE A 6 -2.99 -39.92 -15.25
C ILE A 6 -4.03 -39.04 -14.55
N GLY A 7 -4.10 -39.15 -13.23
CA GLY A 7 -4.86 -38.23 -12.40
C GLY A 7 -4.16 -36.87 -12.40
N THR A 8 -4.72 -35.94 -13.15
CA THR A 8 -4.24 -34.56 -13.25
C THR A 8 -4.29 -33.89 -11.89
N MET A 9 -3.12 -33.49 -11.39
CA MET A 9 -2.98 -32.50 -10.33
C MET A 9 -3.77 -31.23 -10.71
N LEU A 10 -4.86 -30.98 -9.99
CA LEU A 10 -5.39 -29.62 -9.86
C LEU A 10 -4.61 -28.95 -8.73
N LEU A 11 -3.40 -28.48 -9.07
CA LEU A 11 -2.79 -27.38 -8.33
C LEU A 11 -3.71 -26.18 -8.53
N ALA A 12 -4.55 -25.92 -7.52
CA ALA A 12 -5.18 -24.62 -7.36
C ALA A 12 -4.06 -23.62 -7.05
N THR A 13 -3.43 -23.09 -8.08
CA THR A 13 -2.67 -21.86 -7.97
C THR A 13 -3.66 -20.79 -7.55
N SER A 14 -3.72 -20.49 -6.26
CA SER A 14 -4.30 -19.26 -5.74
C SER A 14 -3.38 -18.12 -6.18
N MET A 15 -3.45 -17.78 -7.47
CA MET A 15 -2.89 -16.54 -7.95
C MET A 15 -3.74 -15.43 -7.32
N SER A 16 -3.20 -14.80 -6.28
CA SER A 16 -3.61 -13.47 -5.90
C SER A 16 -3.13 -12.53 -7.01
N ILE A 17 -3.85 -12.53 -8.14
CA ILE A 17 -3.61 -11.60 -9.23
C ILE A 17 -4.09 -10.25 -8.71
N PHE A 18 -3.17 -9.46 -8.16
CA PHE A 18 -3.36 -8.02 -8.02
C PHE A 18 -3.37 -7.44 -9.43
N ALA A 19 -4.56 -7.14 -9.94
CA ALA A 19 -4.76 -6.49 -11.23
C ALA A 19 -5.81 -5.41 -11.04
N ASP A 20 -5.54 -4.21 -11.55
CA ASP A 20 -6.55 -3.16 -11.66
C ASP A 20 -7.84 -3.76 -12.23
N ILE A 21 -8.94 -3.63 -11.49
CA ILE A 21 -10.22 -4.20 -11.88
C ILE A 21 -10.92 -3.19 -12.77
N ASP A 22 -10.88 -3.40 -14.08
CA ASP A 22 -11.64 -2.63 -15.05
C ASP A 22 -13.02 -3.25 -15.28
N LEU A 23 -14.07 -2.61 -14.77
CA LEU A 23 -15.44 -3.14 -14.85
C LEU A 23 -16.03 -3.11 -16.26
N ARG A 24 -15.35 -2.49 -17.25
CA ARG A 24 -15.71 -2.60 -18.68
C ARG A 24 -15.59 -4.03 -19.19
N ASN A 25 -14.76 -4.85 -18.57
CA ASN A 25 -14.58 -6.26 -18.91
C ASN A 25 -15.55 -7.18 -18.14
N GLY A 26 -16.38 -6.63 -17.26
CA GLY A 26 -17.10 -7.40 -16.25
C GLY A 26 -16.17 -7.86 -15.12
N PHE A 27 -16.77 -8.38 -14.04
CA PHE A 27 -16.03 -8.80 -12.85
C PHE A 27 -16.84 -9.84 -12.06
N ASN A 28 -16.17 -10.82 -11.46
CA ASN A 28 -16.78 -11.86 -10.62
C ASN A 28 -18.05 -12.50 -11.23
N GLY A 29 -17.96 -12.90 -12.50
CA GLY A 29 -19.04 -13.56 -13.24
C GLY A 29 -20.20 -12.64 -13.64
N LYS A 30 -20.13 -11.32 -13.37
CA LYS A 30 -21.12 -10.35 -13.80
C LYS A 30 -20.63 -9.56 -15.02
N PRO A 31 -21.48 -9.34 -16.04
CA PRO A 31 -21.12 -8.60 -17.24
C PRO A 31 -21.01 -7.10 -16.94
N ALA A 32 -20.22 -6.36 -17.74
CA ALA A 32 -20.00 -4.92 -17.57
C ALA A 32 -21.28 -4.09 -17.32
N LYS A 33 -22.38 -4.42 -18.01
CA LYS A 33 -23.69 -3.77 -17.85
C LYS A 33 -24.29 -3.80 -16.43
N SER A 34 -23.82 -4.70 -15.55
CA SER A 34 -24.23 -4.67 -14.14
C SER A 34 -23.62 -3.51 -13.36
N TYR A 35 -22.48 -3.01 -13.83
CA TYR A 35 -21.69 -1.94 -13.23
C TYR A 35 -21.84 -0.62 -13.99
N LEU A 36 -21.78 -0.68 -15.32
CA LEU A 36 -21.81 0.47 -16.21
C LEU A 36 -23.23 0.70 -16.71
N ARG A 37 -24.00 1.44 -15.91
CA ARG A 37 -25.43 1.67 -16.17
C ARG A 37 -25.91 2.98 -15.60
N THR A 38 -27.11 3.37 -16.00
CA THR A 38 -27.82 4.50 -15.40
C THR A 38 -28.35 4.13 -14.02
N LEU A 39 -28.07 4.98 -13.04
CA LEU A 39 -28.65 4.95 -11.71
C LEU A 39 -29.67 6.07 -11.57
N LYS A 40 -30.86 5.70 -11.09
CA LYS A 40 -31.89 6.61 -10.60
C LYS A 40 -31.77 6.72 -9.08
N ALA A 41 -32.37 7.75 -8.48
CA ALA A 41 -32.40 7.95 -7.04
C ALA A 41 -32.64 6.65 -6.24
N GLY A 42 -31.76 6.37 -5.27
CA GLY A 42 -31.79 5.19 -4.42
C GLY A 42 -31.23 3.91 -5.05
N GLN A 43 -30.97 3.88 -6.36
CA GLN A 43 -30.33 2.74 -7.02
C GLN A 43 -28.83 2.72 -6.75
N ARG A 44 -28.28 1.50 -6.70
CA ARG A 44 -26.86 1.27 -6.42
C ARG A 44 -26.19 0.32 -7.40
N VAL A 45 -24.91 0.54 -7.65
CA VAL A 45 -23.98 -0.47 -8.17
C VAL A 45 -23.16 -0.97 -7.00
N SER A 46 -23.07 -2.28 -6.85
CA SER A 46 -22.29 -2.92 -5.79
C SER A 46 -21.28 -3.88 -6.40
N ILE A 47 -20.04 -3.75 -5.98
CA ILE A 47 -18.91 -4.60 -6.34
C ILE A 47 -18.57 -5.41 -5.10
N ASP A 48 -18.62 -6.73 -5.22
CA ASP A 48 -18.15 -7.64 -4.18
C ASP A 48 -16.80 -8.20 -4.63
N LEU A 49 -15.74 -7.92 -3.87
CA LEU A 49 -14.38 -8.37 -4.16
C LEU A 49 -14.16 -9.84 -3.74
N GLY A 50 -15.18 -10.51 -3.20
CA GLY A 50 -15.19 -11.91 -2.76
C GLY A 50 -14.48 -12.11 -1.41
N ARG A 51 -13.31 -11.50 -1.25
CA ARG A 51 -12.52 -11.41 -0.03
C ARG A 51 -12.19 -9.94 0.26
N SER A 52 -11.74 -9.65 1.49
CA SER A 52 -11.18 -8.33 1.79
C SER A 52 -9.91 -8.14 0.96
N GLN A 53 -9.85 -7.07 0.17
CA GLN A 53 -8.72 -6.71 -0.67
C GLN A 53 -8.36 -5.25 -0.42
N TYR A 54 -7.07 -4.94 -0.46
CA TYR A 54 -6.62 -3.56 -0.38
C TYR A 54 -7.04 -2.81 -1.66
N VAL A 55 -7.73 -1.69 -1.49
CA VAL A 55 -8.11 -0.77 -2.56
C VAL A 55 -7.46 0.57 -2.27
N GLU A 56 -6.71 1.08 -3.22
CA GLU A 56 -6.08 2.40 -3.10
C GLU A 56 -7.04 3.49 -3.51
N GLU A 57 -7.56 3.39 -4.73
CA GLU A 57 -8.43 4.38 -5.34
C GLU A 57 -9.45 3.74 -6.28
N LEU A 58 -10.51 4.50 -6.55
CA LEU A 58 -11.50 4.22 -7.57
C LEU A 58 -11.43 5.34 -8.59
N LEU A 59 -11.51 5.00 -9.86
CA LEU A 59 -11.77 5.97 -10.93
C LEU A 59 -13.15 5.68 -11.48
N ILE A 60 -14.08 6.59 -11.21
CA ILE A 60 -15.46 6.48 -11.69
C ILE A 60 -15.62 7.55 -12.77
N PHE A 61 -16.12 7.15 -13.93
CA PHE A 61 -16.50 8.08 -14.98
C PHE A 61 -18.01 8.08 -15.07
N ALA A 62 -18.63 9.24 -14.89
CA ALA A 62 -20.08 9.34 -14.86
C ALA A 62 -20.61 10.65 -15.41
N GLU A 63 -21.73 10.54 -16.12
CA GLU A 63 -22.42 11.64 -16.76
C GLU A 63 -23.80 11.84 -16.13
N GLY A 64 -24.06 13.04 -15.64
CA GLY A 64 -25.33 13.49 -15.09
C GLY A 64 -26.29 13.97 -16.17
N ARG A 65 -27.45 14.49 -15.77
CA ARG A 65 -28.39 15.11 -16.71
C ARG A 65 -27.90 16.52 -17.05
N GLN A 66 -27.71 16.84 -18.34
CA GLN A 66 -27.21 18.14 -18.83
C GLN A 66 -27.86 19.39 -18.21
N SER A 67 -29.12 19.33 -17.78
CA SER A 67 -29.84 20.47 -17.20
C SER A 67 -29.83 20.55 -15.66
N ARG A 68 -29.27 19.56 -14.93
CA ARG A 68 -29.23 19.55 -13.45
C ARG A 68 -28.03 18.75 -12.92
N PHE A 69 -27.33 19.28 -11.91
CA PHE A 69 -26.35 18.51 -11.15
C PHE A 69 -27.01 17.26 -10.54
N SER A 70 -26.41 16.10 -10.79
CA SER A 70 -26.76 14.85 -10.11
C SER A 70 -25.72 14.55 -9.06
N PHE A 71 -26.10 13.86 -7.99
CA PHE A 71 -25.19 13.50 -6.92
C PHE A 71 -25.16 11.98 -6.73
N GLY A 72 -23.96 11.47 -6.50
CA GLY A 72 -23.70 10.09 -6.11
C GLY A 72 -22.99 10.02 -4.78
N LYS A 73 -23.12 8.91 -4.07
CA LYS A 73 -22.36 8.60 -2.86
C LYS A 73 -21.61 7.31 -3.06
N VAL A 74 -20.37 7.27 -2.61
CA VAL A 74 -19.51 6.11 -2.69
C VAL A 74 -19.32 5.54 -1.30
N TYR A 75 -19.51 4.24 -1.17
CA TYR A 75 -19.37 3.50 0.08
C TYR A 75 -18.32 2.42 -0.03
N ALA A 76 -17.55 2.23 1.04
CA ALA A 76 -16.68 1.09 1.27
C ALA A 76 -17.14 0.35 2.52
N ASP A 77 -17.49 -0.93 2.38
CA ASP A 77 -18.03 -1.77 3.46
C ASP A 77 -19.17 -1.12 4.28
N GLY A 78 -20.00 -0.31 3.60
CA GLY A 78 -21.14 0.39 4.19
C GLY A 78 -20.83 1.77 4.79
N GLN A 79 -19.56 2.18 4.86
CA GLN A 79 -19.17 3.53 5.25
C GLN A 79 -19.10 4.45 4.04
N GLU A 80 -19.71 5.64 4.13
CA GLU A 80 -19.60 6.66 3.09
C GLU A 80 -18.17 7.22 3.07
N ILE A 81 -17.51 7.15 1.91
CA ILE A 81 -16.12 7.59 1.73
C ILE A 81 -15.99 8.79 0.80
N SER A 82 -16.99 9.05 -0.05
CA SER A 82 -16.97 10.20 -0.96
C SER A 82 -18.37 10.55 -1.48
N THR A 83 -18.55 11.81 -1.87
CA THR A 83 -19.72 12.30 -2.59
C THR A 83 -19.29 12.80 -3.97
N LEU A 84 -19.98 12.32 -5.01
CA LEU A 84 -19.74 12.68 -6.40
C LEU A 84 -20.71 13.78 -6.82
N GLY A 85 -20.20 14.92 -7.28
CA GLY A 85 -20.98 15.94 -7.98
C GLY A 85 -20.92 15.67 -9.48
N VAL A 86 -22.00 15.15 -10.06
CA VAL A 86 -22.05 14.62 -11.42
C VAL A 86 -22.74 15.60 -12.39
N PRO A 87 -21.99 16.50 -13.07
CA PRO A 87 -22.51 17.34 -14.15
C PRO A 87 -22.82 16.51 -15.41
N GLY A 88 -23.52 17.12 -16.36
CA GLY A 88 -23.84 16.47 -17.65
C GLY A 88 -22.73 16.53 -18.71
N PHE A 89 -21.47 16.79 -18.32
CA PHE A 89 -20.32 16.68 -19.22
C PHE A 89 -19.11 16.12 -18.46
N ASP A 90 -18.50 15.09 -19.04
CA ASP A 90 -17.55 14.10 -18.50
C ASP A 90 -16.45 14.57 -17.53
N PRO A 91 -16.62 14.32 -16.21
CA PRO A 91 -15.51 14.32 -15.27
C PRO A 91 -15.15 12.89 -14.86
N ASP A 92 -13.86 12.64 -14.82
CA ASP A 92 -13.28 11.53 -14.06
C ASP A 92 -13.33 11.86 -12.56
N TYR A 93 -13.93 11.00 -11.76
CA TYR A 93 -14.00 11.15 -10.31
C TYR A 93 -13.03 10.17 -9.63
N PRO A 94 -11.83 10.63 -9.25
CA PRO A 94 -10.97 9.86 -8.38
C PRO A 94 -11.54 9.83 -6.96
N VAL A 95 -11.65 8.64 -6.38
CA VAL A 95 -12.09 8.44 -4.99
C VAL A 95 -11.01 7.66 -4.25
N VAL A 96 -10.42 8.29 -3.25
CA VAL A 96 -9.39 7.67 -2.40
C VAL A 96 -10.05 6.75 -1.38
N VAL A 97 -9.58 5.50 -1.29
CA VAL A 97 -10.05 4.50 -0.32
C VAL A 97 -8.94 4.19 0.68
N ARG A 98 -7.76 3.80 0.20
CA ARG A 98 -6.55 3.44 0.98
C ARG A 98 -6.86 2.52 2.17
N GLY A 99 -7.50 1.38 1.90
CA GLY A 99 -7.90 0.44 2.94
C GLY A 99 -8.27 -0.93 2.41
N ASN A 100 -8.29 -1.92 3.32
CA ASN A 100 -8.81 -3.25 3.02
C ASN A 100 -10.34 -3.20 3.03
N VAL A 101 -10.94 -3.48 1.87
CA VAL A 101 -12.39 -3.43 1.68
C VAL A 101 -12.87 -4.72 1.04
N ARG A 102 -14.09 -5.16 1.37
CA ARG A 102 -14.71 -6.32 0.71
C ARG A 102 -15.76 -5.90 -0.31
N ARG A 103 -16.44 -4.79 -0.05
CA ARG A 103 -17.55 -4.28 -0.87
C ARG A 103 -17.38 -2.80 -1.15
N LEU A 104 -17.57 -2.44 -2.42
CA LEU A 104 -17.63 -1.05 -2.88
C LEU A 104 -19.01 -0.79 -3.47
N GLU A 105 -19.60 0.36 -3.16
CA GLU A 105 -20.93 0.73 -3.67
C GLU A 105 -20.96 2.17 -4.18
N VAL A 106 -21.65 2.39 -5.29
CA VAL A 106 -21.99 3.72 -5.80
C VAL A 106 -23.50 3.85 -5.81
N VAL A 107 -24.03 4.84 -5.09
CA VAL A 107 -25.46 5.03 -4.87
C VAL A 107 -25.88 6.39 -5.41
N ALA A 108 -26.95 6.46 -6.19
CA ALA A 108 -27.50 7.73 -6.61
C ALA A 108 -28.32 8.40 -5.49
N SER A 109 -27.98 9.64 -5.18
CA SER A 109 -28.66 10.45 -4.16
C SER A 109 -30.10 10.79 -4.55
N ALA A 110 -30.86 11.34 -3.60
CA ALA A 110 -32.22 11.82 -3.86
C ALA A 110 -32.24 12.80 -5.05
N ASN A 111 -33.29 12.72 -5.88
CA ASN A 111 -33.49 13.54 -7.07
C ASN A 111 -32.34 13.50 -8.11
N SER A 112 -31.43 12.53 -8.00
CA SER A 112 -30.26 12.40 -8.88
C SER A 112 -30.45 11.29 -9.90
N LYS A 113 -29.91 11.50 -11.10
CA LYS A 113 -29.87 10.49 -12.16
C LYS A 113 -28.60 10.67 -12.99
N PHE A 114 -27.71 9.69 -12.93
CA PHE A 114 -26.47 9.69 -13.71
C PHE A 114 -26.18 8.31 -14.29
N LYS A 115 -25.37 8.28 -15.34
CA LYS A 115 -24.88 7.07 -16.00
C LYS A 115 -23.41 6.87 -15.65
N ILE A 116 -23.08 5.70 -15.12
CA ILE A 116 -21.69 5.28 -14.97
C ILE A 116 -21.23 4.75 -16.33
N LEU A 117 -20.18 5.35 -16.87
CA LEU A 117 -19.61 5.09 -18.19
C LEU A 117 -18.36 4.22 -18.10
N ASP A 118 -17.52 4.47 -17.09
CA ASP A 118 -16.35 3.67 -16.75
C ASP A 118 -16.23 3.58 -15.23
N PHE A 119 -15.67 2.47 -14.74
CA PHE A 119 -15.42 2.28 -13.32
C PHE A 119 -14.25 1.30 -13.16
N LYS A 120 -13.13 1.84 -12.68
CA LYS A 120 -11.92 1.09 -12.36
C LYS A 120 -11.68 1.07 -10.87
N VAL A 121 -11.28 -0.09 -10.35
CA VAL A 121 -10.83 -0.26 -8.96
C VAL A 121 -9.33 -0.54 -9.02
N PHE A 122 -8.55 0.37 -8.45
CA PHE A 122 -7.11 0.20 -8.36
C PHE A 122 -6.80 -0.55 -7.07
N THR A 123 -6.56 -1.85 -7.22
CA THR A 123 -6.10 -2.74 -6.14
C THR A 123 -4.57 -2.82 -6.12
N THR A 124 -3.92 -2.43 -7.22
CA THR A 124 -2.47 -2.26 -7.25
C THR A 124 -2.11 -0.89 -6.73
N ARG A 125 -1.02 -0.81 -5.96
CA ARG A 125 -0.35 0.46 -5.69
C ARG A 125 0.24 0.95 -7.02
N LYS A 126 -0.48 1.78 -7.77
CA LYS A 126 0.19 2.57 -8.82
C LYS A 126 1.02 3.63 -8.12
N ASN A 127 2.23 3.24 -7.73
CA ASN A 127 3.28 4.08 -7.18
C ASN A 127 2.99 4.68 -5.79
N TYR A 128 2.69 3.86 -4.78
CA TYR A 128 3.06 4.28 -3.43
C TYR A 128 4.57 4.06 -3.28
N ASN A 129 5.34 5.09 -3.59
CA ASN A 129 6.77 5.17 -3.28
C ASN A 129 6.91 6.32 -2.27
N SER A 130 6.58 6.09 -0.99
CA SER A 130 6.96 7.07 0.06
C SER A 130 8.48 7.17 0.13
N TYR A 131 9.14 6.05 -0.16
CA TYR A 131 10.56 5.92 -0.32
C TYR A 131 11.07 6.67 -1.55
N HIS A 132 11.66 7.83 -1.33
CA HIS A 132 12.47 8.51 -2.33
C HIS A 132 13.92 8.18 -2.03
N ARG A 133 14.57 7.37 -2.89
CA ARG A 133 16.00 7.11 -2.76
C ARG A 133 16.73 8.44 -2.85
N VAL A 134 17.32 8.85 -1.74
CA VAL A 134 18.11 10.07 -1.66
C VAL A 134 19.50 9.79 -2.26
N PRO A 135 19.99 10.57 -3.24
CA PRO A 135 21.37 10.47 -3.72
C PRO A 135 22.38 10.71 -2.59
N MET A 136 23.52 10.02 -2.61
CA MET A 136 24.56 10.13 -1.56
C MET A 136 24.98 11.58 -1.27
N SER A 137 25.07 12.43 -2.30
CA SER A 137 25.40 13.86 -2.18
C SER A 137 24.32 14.69 -1.48
N GLN A 138 23.06 14.24 -1.52
CA GLN A 138 21.98 14.86 -0.76
C GLN A 138 21.95 14.32 0.66
N ARG A 139 22.23 13.02 0.89
CA ARG A 139 22.37 12.41 2.23
C ARG A 139 23.36 13.16 3.12
N ALA A 140 24.52 13.52 2.58
CA ALA A 140 25.53 14.32 3.27
C ALA A 140 25.04 15.72 3.70
N ASN A 141 23.96 16.23 3.09
CA ASN A 141 23.32 17.51 3.41
C ASN A 141 22.02 17.37 4.22
N PHE A 142 21.50 16.15 4.44
CA PHE A 142 20.43 15.97 5.40
C PHE A 142 21.02 16.28 6.76
N SER A 143 20.42 17.24 7.48
CA SER A 143 20.59 17.22 8.92
C SER A 143 20.16 15.82 9.39
N LEU A 144 20.88 15.26 10.34
CA LEU A 144 20.74 13.90 10.86
C LEU A 144 19.38 13.65 11.56
N ASP A 145 18.33 14.40 11.21
CA ASP A 145 17.08 14.61 11.95
C ASP A 145 15.88 13.83 11.39
N ASN A 146 16.08 12.79 10.57
CA ASN A 146 14.96 12.05 9.97
C ASN A 146 15.18 10.52 9.83
N TRP A 147 16.13 9.93 10.56
CA TRP A 147 16.39 8.48 10.46
C TRP A 147 15.15 7.65 10.75
N GLY A 148 14.37 8.03 11.77
CA GLY A 148 13.14 7.34 12.10
C GLY A 148 12.11 7.39 10.97
N LYS A 149 11.92 8.54 10.32
CA LYS A 149 11.01 8.69 9.19
C LYS A 149 11.45 7.87 7.98
N HIS A 150 12.72 7.97 7.59
CA HIS A 150 13.24 7.21 6.44
C HIS A 150 13.19 5.70 6.68
N THR A 151 13.50 5.25 7.91
CA THR A 151 13.33 3.85 8.30
C THR A 151 11.87 3.43 8.18
N LEU A 152 10.92 4.24 8.68
CA LEU A 152 9.50 3.90 8.59
C LEU A 152 9.03 3.74 7.15
N ASP A 153 9.43 4.65 6.26
CA ASP A 153 9.09 4.57 4.83
C ASP A 153 9.68 3.31 4.19
N ALA A 154 10.96 3.03 4.43
CA ALA A 154 11.64 1.87 3.87
C ALA A 154 11.13 0.53 4.43
N VAL A 155 10.95 0.41 5.75
CA VAL A 155 10.43 -0.80 6.41
C VAL A 155 8.99 -1.08 6.00
N TYR A 156 8.17 -0.04 5.86
CA TYR A 156 6.79 -0.21 5.41
C TYR A 156 6.79 -0.81 4.01
N GLU A 157 7.53 -0.21 3.07
CA GLU A 157 7.60 -0.70 1.69
C GLU A 157 8.21 -2.12 1.61
N LEU A 158 9.31 -2.35 2.33
CA LEU A 158 9.97 -3.66 2.43
C LEU A 158 8.98 -4.75 2.88
N TYR A 159 8.27 -4.50 3.99
CA TYR A 159 7.30 -5.45 4.53
C TYR A 159 6.21 -5.81 3.51
N TYR A 160 5.67 -4.83 2.79
CA TYR A 160 4.61 -5.10 1.82
C TYR A 160 5.13 -5.87 0.61
N ILE A 161 6.27 -5.48 0.04
CA ILE A 161 6.85 -6.21 -1.11
C ILE A 161 7.14 -7.66 -0.70
N MET A 162 7.80 -7.88 0.44
CA MET A 162 8.10 -9.22 0.91
C MET A 162 6.84 -10.04 1.21
N ARG A 163 5.82 -9.43 1.82
CA ARG A 163 4.53 -10.10 2.10
C ARG A 163 3.82 -10.49 0.81
N ASP A 164 3.80 -9.61 -0.17
CA ASP A 164 3.11 -9.82 -1.43
C ASP A 164 3.83 -10.90 -2.29
N GLN A 165 5.15 -11.03 -2.13
CA GLN A 165 5.95 -12.12 -2.71
C GLN A 165 5.95 -13.41 -1.89
N GLY A 166 5.28 -13.44 -0.72
CA GLY A 166 5.26 -14.60 0.17
C GLY A 166 6.60 -14.90 0.85
N LEU A 167 7.49 -13.91 0.94
CA LEU A 167 8.84 -14.01 1.50
C LEU A 167 8.91 -13.74 3.01
N ILE A 168 7.82 -13.24 3.60
CA ILE A 168 7.77 -12.92 5.03
C ILE A 168 6.56 -13.55 5.70
N SER A 169 6.79 -14.19 6.83
CA SER A 169 5.76 -14.76 7.69
C SER A 169 5.24 -13.76 8.72
N GLN A 170 4.17 -14.12 9.41
CA GLN A 170 3.69 -13.33 10.56
C GLN A 170 4.71 -13.32 11.71
N ASP A 171 5.44 -14.42 11.91
CA ASP A 171 6.48 -14.52 12.95
C ASP A 171 7.66 -13.63 12.60
N ASP A 172 8.10 -13.61 11.34
CA ASP A 172 9.14 -12.69 10.87
C ASP A 172 8.75 -11.22 11.10
N PHE A 173 7.46 -10.88 10.91
CA PHE A 173 6.97 -9.54 11.19
C PHE A 173 7.08 -9.18 12.68
N LEU A 174 6.69 -10.10 13.57
CA LEU A 174 6.73 -9.86 15.01
C LEU A 174 8.16 -9.82 15.54
N THR A 175 9.05 -10.65 15.01
CA THR A 175 10.43 -10.79 15.46
C THR A 175 11.33 -9.67 14.93
N TYR A 176 11.21 -9.26 13.67
CA TYR A 176 12.18 -8.35 13.03
C TYR A 176 11.56 -7.01 12.63
N ILE A 177 10.44 -7.02 11.91
CA ILE A 177 9.85 -5.79 11.34
C ILE A 177 9.24 -4.89 12.41
N GLN A 178 8.51 -5.47 13.37
CA GLN A 178 7.82 -4.72 14.42
C GLN A 178 8.82 -4.00 15.35
N PRO A 179 9.93 -4.62 15.80
CA PRO A 179 10.98 -3.92 16.54
C PRO A 179 11.55 -2.72 15.80
N ILE A 180 11.94 -2.88 14.53
CA ILE A 180 12.47 -1.76 13.73
C ILE A 180 11.45 -0.63 13.67
N LYS A 181 10.19 -0.93 13.33
CA LYS A 181 9.11 0.07 13.28
C LYS A 181 8.97 0.81 14.61
N ARG A 182 9.00 0.09 15.74
CA ARG A 182 8.87 0.67 17.08
C ARG A 182 10.05 1.59 17.40
N ALA A 183 11.27 1.16 17.11
CA ALA A 183 12.47 1.95 17.34
C ALA A 183 12.45 3.22 16.47
N ALA A 184 12.13 3.09 15.19
CA ALA A 184 12.03 4.20 14.25
C ALA A 184 11.03 5.28 14.69
N VAL A 185 9.83 4.89 15.17
CA VAL A 185 8.86 5.85 15.74
C VAL A 185 9.44 6.59 16.94
N ARG A 186 10.16 5.89 17.84
CA ARG A 186 10.76 6.49 19.03
C ARG A 186 11.89 7.45 18.68
N THR A 187 12.73 7.08 17.71
CA THR A 187 13.81 7.93 17.20
C THR A 187 13.22 9.20 16.61
N GLN A 188 12.27 9.10 15.66
CA GLN A 188 11.66 10.28 15.05
C GLN A 188 10.94 11.16 16.07
N ALA A 189 10.26 10.57 17.05
CA ALA A 189 9.62 11.33 18.12
C ALA A 189 10.64 12.07 19.01
N SER A 190 11.84 11.52 19.19
CA SER A 190 12.93 12.21 19.89
C SER A 190 13.51 13.33 19.05
N ASP A 191 13.77 13.09 17.76
CA ASP A 191 14.32 14.07 16.81
C ASP A 191 13.39 15.29 16.67
N ASN A 192 12.07 15.06 16.56
CA ASN A 192 11.08 16.13 16.48
C ASN A 192 11.04 17.02 17.75
N ALA A 193 11.51 16.50 18.89
CA ALA A 193 11.41 17.17 20.18
C ALA A 193 12.75 17.69 20.71
N ARG A 194 13.88 17.25 20.16
CA ARG A 194 15.23 17.46 20.70
C ARG A 194 16.25 17.51 19.57
N ALA A 195 17.36 18.21 19.80
CA ALA A 195 18.51 18.12 18.91
C ALA A 195 19.07 16.67 18.85
N ALA A 196 19.64 16.32 17.70
CA ALA A 196 20.32 15.04 17.48
C ALA A 196 21.37 14.74 18.58
N ASP A 197 22.10 15.76 19.03
CA ASP A 197 23.19 15.62 20.02
C ASP A 197 22.70 15.30 21.45
N SER A 198 21.39 15.17 21.67
CA SER A 198 20.84 14.79 22.96
C SER A 198 21.14 13.33 23.29
N LEU A 199 21.64 13.06 24.50
CA LEU A 199 21.82 11.69 25.02
C LEU A 199 20.54 10.82 24.91
N LYS A 200 19.36 11.45 24.99
CA LYS A 200 18.08 10.73 24.82
C LYS A 200 17.87 10.31 23.37
N THR A 201 18.20 11.18 22.42
CA THR A 201 18.12 10.90 20.99
C THR A 201 19.15 9.83 20.60
N TYR A 202 20.39 9.95 21.08
CA TYR A 202 21.42 8.91 20.96
C TYR A 202 20.90 7.52 21.36
N ARG A 203 20.33 7.38 22.58
CA ARG A 203 19.82 6.08 23.05
C ARG A 203 18.74 5.50 22.14
N LYS A 204 17.90 6.35 21.54
CA LYS A 204 16.85 5.91 20.62
C LYS A 204 17.38 5.57 19.23
N ALA A 205 18.36 6.33 18.75
CA ALA A 205 19.08 6.01 17.53
C ALA A 205 19.83 4.67 17.67
N ARG A 206 20.51 4.42 18.80
CA ARG A 206 21.12 3.12 19.10
C ARG A 206 20.09 1.98 19.11
N GLU A 207 18.97 2.14 19.85
CA GLU A 207 17.86 1.15 19.82
C GLU A 207 17.37 0.83 18.39
N LEU A 208 17.41 1.82 17.48
CA LEU A 208 17.06 1.62 16.08
C LEU A 208 18.14 0.86 15.31
N ALA A 209 19.41 1.22 15.49
CA ALA A 209 20.53 0.52 14.88
C ALA A 209 20.59 -0.94 15.32
N ASP A 210 20.44 -1.22 16.61
CA ASP A 210 20.40 -2.58 17.17
C ASP A 210 19.26 -3.39 16.54
N ALA A 211 18.06 -2.79 16.41
CA ALA A 211 16.93 -3.46 15.77
C ALA A 211 17.15 -3.75 14.27
N LEU A 212 17.99 -2.95 13.58
CA LEU A 212 18.39 -3.21 12.21
C LEU A 212 19.42 -4.35 12.15
N VAL A 213 20.37 -4.42 13.09
CA VAL A 213 21.31 -5.54 13.21
C VAL A 213 20.56 -6.86 13.46
N ASP A 214 19.63 -6.86 14.43
CA ASP A 214 18.80 -8.03 14.74
C ASP A 214 17.97 -8.53 13.54
N ALA A 215 17.66 -7.63 12.60
CA ALA A 215 16.89 -7.93 11.40
C ALA A 215 17.74 -8.47 10.23
N GLN A 216 19.02 -8.77 10.44
CA GLN A 216 19.89 -9.38 9.42
C GLN A 216 19.25 -10.57 8.67
N PRO A 217 18.51 -11.50 9.33
CA PRO A 217 17.84 -12.60 8.63
C PRO A 217 16.81 -12.15 7.58
N ILE A 218 16.22 -10.96 7.73
CA ILE A 218 15.33 -10.36 6.71
C ILE A 218 16.14 -9.84 5.52
N PHE A 219 17.27 -9.19 5.78
CA PHE A 219 18.15 -8.71 4.72
C PHE A 219 18.78 -9.85 3.93
N ASP A 220 19.16 -10.95 4.58
CA ASP A 220 19.65 -12.15 3.90
C ASP A 220 18.59 -12.75 2.98
N LYS A 221 17.32 -12.79 3.43
CA LYS A 221 16.18 -13.20 2.57
C LYS A 221 16.03 -12.27 1.37
N VAL A 222 16.15 -10.95 1.56
CA VAL A 222 16.13 -9.99 0.45
C VAL A 222 17.26 -10.26 -0.55
N MET A 223 18.50 -10.45 -0.08
CA MET A 223 19.65 -10.72 -0.95
C MET A 223 19.54 -12.05 -1.71
N SER A 224 18.78 -13.00 -1.16
CA SER A 224 18.47 -14.26 -1.85
C SER A 224 17.46 -14.10 -3.00
N THR A 225 16.80 -12.94 -3.09
CA THR A 225 15.82 -12.61 -4.13
C THR A 225 16.43 -11.64 -5.14
N LEU A 226 16.24 -11.89 -6.44
CA LEU A 226 16.71 -11.00 -7.49
C LEU A 226 15.68 -9.88 -7.75
N ASP A 227 15.42 -9.04 -6.73
CA ASP A 227 14.50 -7.91 -6.80
C ASP A 227 15.20 -6.59 -6.44
N ARG A 228 15.42 -5.77 -7.48
CA ARG A 228 16.12 -4.48 -7.37
C ARG A 228 15.45 -3.50 -6.39
N ASN A 229 14.14 -3.59 -6.18
CA ASN A 229 13.43 -2.72 -5.24
C ASN A 229 13.73 -3.14 -3.81
N LEU A 230 13.67 -4.45 -3.53
CA LEU A 230 14.05 -4.99 -2.22
C LEU A 230 15.52 -4.68 -1.90
N ASP A 231 16.42 -4.87 -2.87
CA ASP A 231 17.84 -4.53 -2.72
C ASP A 231 18.04 -3.06 -2.33
N SER A 232 17.32 -2.15 -2.99
CA SER A 232 17.42 -0.71 -2.73
C SER A 232 16.94 -0.34 -1.32
N LEU A 233 15.85 -0.96 -0.87
CA LEU A 233 15.29 -0.75 0.47
C LEU A 233 16.22 -1.31 1.55
N ALA A 234 16.79 -2.50 1.33
CA ALA A 234 17.77 -3.10 2.24
C ALA A 234 19.02 -2.23 2.34
N ILE A 235 19.56 -1.74 1.21
CA ILE A 235 20.71 -0.83 1.19
C ILE A 235 20.43 0.43 2.00
N ASP A 236 19.25 1.05 1.86
CA ASP A 236 18.96 2.28 2.58
C ASP A 236 18.76 2.05 4.08
N LEU A 237 18.18 0.91 4.49
CA LEU A 237 18.09 0.55 5.90
C LEU A 237 19.47 0.27 6.50
N MET A 238 20.33 -0.45 5.79
CA MET A 238 21.72 -0.66 6.20
C MET A 238 22.51 0.65 6.23
N THR A 239 22.27 1.57 5.29
CA THR A 239 22.93 2.89 5.31
C THR A 239 22.52 3.69 6.54
N ILE A 240 21.23 3.67 6.93
CA ILE A 240 20.79 4.36 8.15
C ILE A 240 21.48 3.77 9.39
N LYS A 241 21.69 2.45 9.43
CA LYS A 241 22.47 1.81 10.50
C LYS A 241 23.91 2.35 10.55
N GLU A 242 24.59 2.41 9.41
CA GLU A 242 25.95 2.98 9.33
C GLU A 242 26.00 4.47 9.68
N ASP A 243 25.03 5.27 9.23
CA ASP A 243 24.95 6.70 9.54
C ASP A 243 24.82 6.95 11.07
N ILE A 244 24.04 6.11 11.76
CA ILE A 244 23.89 6.17 13.22
C ILE A 244 25.22 5.80 13.92
N SER A 245 25.88 4.74 13.44
CA SER A 245 27.20 4.31 13.92
C SER A 245 28.21 5.45 13.79
N GLU A 246 28.35 6.03 12.60
CA GLU A 246 29.32 7.11 12.33
C GLU A 246 29.01 8.37 13.17
N LYS A 247 27.75 8.78 13.27
CA LYS A 247 27.37 10.01 13.99
C LYS A 247 27.71 9.95 15.48
N TYR A 248 27.60 8.76 16.09
CA TYR A 248 27.75 8.60 17.53
C TYR A 248 28.97 7.77 17.93
N ASP A 249 29.81 7.38 16.98
CA ASP A 249 31.01 6.58 17.19
C ASP A 249 30.70 5.28 17.98
N ILE A 250 29.70 4.52 17.48
CA ILE A 250 29.24 3.27 18.12
C ILE A 250 29.73 2.09 17.32
N ASP A 251 30.38 1.13 17.98
CA ASP A 251 30.64 -0.17 17.36
C ASP A 251 29.38 -1.05 17.38
N LEU A 252 28.95 -1.47 16.19
CA LEU A 252 27.78 -2.32 15.97
C LEU A 252 28.15 -3.70 15.41
N GLU A 253 29.44 -4.01 15.24
CA GLU A 253 29.90 -5.28 14.63
C GLU A 253 30.20 -6.39 15.68
N ASP A 254 30.15 -6.06 16.98
CA ASP A 254 30.74 -6.87 18.07
C ASP A 254 29.76 -7.37 19.17
N GLU A 255 28.43 -7.43 18.95
CA GLU A 255 27.46 -8.04 19.90
C GLU A 255 26.83 -9.36 19.40
#